data_AF-A0A224YV74-F1
#
_entry.id   AF-A0A224YV74-F1
#
_cell.length_a   1.000
_cell.length_b   1.000
_cell.length_c   1.000
_cell.angle_alpha   90.00
_cell.angle_beta   90.00
_cell.angle_gamma   90.00
#
_symmetry.space_group_name_H-M   'P 1'
#
loop_
_entity.id
_entity.type
_entity.pdbx_description
1 polymer ?
#
loop_
_entity_poly.entity_id
_entity_poly.type
_entity_poly.pdbx_seq_one_letter_code
_entity_poly.pdbx_strand_id
1 'polypeptide(L)'
;MCGMLKRIPGEEVRKRLRNPDITLDELCSLMEEFVQAAKEGKNDEKGWGHSAYNVSKVGITVLSFIQQREFNKDPREDLVVNAVHPGYVDTDMTSHKGPLTPDQGADAPTYLAMLPPNVKSPKGEFVWNDRTVTPWDE
;
A
#
# COMPACT_ATOMS: atom_id res chain seq x y z
N MET A 1 0.43 -8.49 7.85
CA MET A 1 0.06 -8.21 6.44
C MET A 1 -0.36 -6.76 6.33
N CYS A 2 0.62 -5.86 6.34
CA CYS A 2 0.38 -4.42 6.38
C CYS A 2 0.09 -3.91 4.96
N GLY A 3 -0.54 -2.75 4.81
CA GLY A 3 -0.85 -2.18 3.49
C GLY A 3 -2.08 -2.76 2.77
N MET A 4 -2.73 -3.78 3.34
CA MET A 4 -4.03 -4.30 2.85
C MET A 4 -5.19 -3.54 3.49
N LEU A 5 -6.27 -3.29 2.73
CA LEU A 5 -7.43 -2.52 3.19
C LEU A 5 -8.11 -3.15 4.41
N LYS A 6 -8.14 -4.49 4.49
CA LYS A 6 -8.72 -5.22 5.63
C LYS A 6 -8.07 -4.91 6.99
N ARG A 7 -6.95 -4.19 6.99
CA ARG A 7 -6.32 -3.67 8.23
C ARG A 7 -7.02 -2.44 8.80
N ILE A 8 -7.90 -1.81 8.03
CA ILE A 8 -8.76 -0.71 8.48
C ILE A 8 -10.10 -1.32 8.92
N PRO A 9 -10.52 -1.20 10.20
CA PRO A 9 -11.72 -1.86 10.71
C PRO A 9 -13.04 -1.16 10.30
N GLY A 10 -13.03 0.17 10.12
CA GLY A 10 -14.23 0.94 9.80
C GLY A 10 -14.64 0.83 8.33
N GLU A 11 -15.88 0.41 8.09
CA GLU A 11 -16.41 0.22 6.73
C GLU A 11 -16.49 1.53 5.94
N GLU A 12 -16.89 2.64 6.56
CA GLU A 12 -16.97 3.94 5.87
C GLU A 12 -15.58 4.46 5.45
N VAL A 13 -14.56 4.24 6.28
CA VAL A 13 -13.17 4.57 5.93
C VAL A 13 -12.69 3.68 4.78
N ARG A 14 -12.99 2.37 4.83
CA ARG A 14 -12.66 1.44 3.74
C ARG A 14 -13.32 1.83 2.42
N LYS A 15 -14.61 2.18 2.43
CA LYS A 15 -15.35 2.64 1.24
C LYS A 15 -14.70 3.85 0.57
N ARG A 16 -14.24 4.82 1.36
CA ARG A 16 -13.52 6.00 0.84
C ARG A 16 -12.16 5.61 0.24
N LEU A 17 -11.38 4.80 0.95
CA LEU A 17 -10.05 4.35 0.50
C LEU A 17 -10.09 3.42 -0.72
N ARG A 18 -11.17 2.64 -0.91
CA ARG A 18 -11.34 1.73 -2.05
C ARG A 18 -11.94 2.38 -3.29
N ASN A 19 -12.33 3.64 -3.21
CA ASN A 19 -12.90 4.34 -4.35
C ASN A 19 -11.87 4.34 -5.50
N PRO A 20 -12.14 3.72 -6.66
CA PRO A 20 -11.20 3.64 -7.77
C PRO A 20 -10.80 5.03 -8.33
N ASP A 21 -11.66 6.02 -8.11
CA ASP A 21 -11.48 7.39 -8.58
C ASP A 21 -10.95 8.33 -7.49
N ILE A 22 -10.56 7.81 -6.32
CA ILE A 22 -9.98 8.63 -5.25
C ILE A 22 -8.82 9.49 -5.78
N THR A 23 -8.86 10.76 -5.46
CA THR A 23 -7.84 11.74 -5.84
C THR A 23 -6.71 11.80 -4.81
N LEU A 24 -5.58 12.41 -5.19
CA LEU A 24 -4.48 12.64 -4.26
C LEU A 24 -4.91 13.51 -3.07
N ASP A 25 -5.69 14.56 -3.32
CA ASP A 25 -6.17 15.49 -2.29
C ASP A 25 -7.12 14.80 -1.30
N GLU A 26 -8.02 13.95 -1.79
CA GLU A 26 -8.90 13.14 -0.92
C GLU A 26 -8.11 12.14 -0.08
N LEU A 27 -7.09 11.50 -0.65
CA LEU A 27 -6.21 10.61 0.11
C LEU A 27 -5.41 11.38 1.18
N CYS A 28 -4.85 12.54 0.84
CA CYS A 28 -4.15 13.41 1.79
C CYS A 28 -5.09 13.82 2.93
N SER A 29 -6.31 14.26 2.61
CA SER A 29 -7.34 14.62 3.59
C SER A 29 -7.67 13.45 4.53
N LEU A 30 -7.82 12.23 3.99
CA LEU A 30 -8.02 11.01 4.80
C LEU A 30 -6.85 10.73 5.75
N MET A 31 -5.61 10.90 5.30
CA MET A 31 -4.43 10.71 6.16
C MET A 31 -4.36 11.77 7.27
N GLU A 32 -4.73 13.02 6.97
CA GLU A 32 -4.83 14.09 7.97
C GLU A 32 -5.96 13.84 8.98
N GLU A 33 -7.13 13.36 8.53
CA GLU A 33 -8.24 12.93 9.39
C GLU A 33 -7.78 11.84 10.37
N PHE A 34 -7.00 10.85 9.90
CA PHE A 34 -6.41 9.83 10.78
C PHE A 34 -5.47 10.44 11.82
N VAL A 35 -4.54 11.32 11.40
CA VAL A 35 -3.60 11.98 12.32
C VAL A 35 -4.35 12.78 13.38
N GLN A 36 -5.41 13.48 13.00
CA GLN A 36 -6.25 14.22 13.94
C GLN A 36 -7.01 13.29 14.90
N ALA A 37 -7.57 12.19 14.39
CA ALA A 37 -8.21 11.16 15.20
C ALA A 37 -7.26 10.56 16.24
N ALA A 38 -6.00 10.31 15.86
CA ALA A 38 -4.97 9.79 16.75
C ALA A 38 -4.58 10.80 17.83
N LYS A 39 -4.45 12.09 17.48
CA LYS A 39 -4.21 13.18 18.46
C LYS A 39 -5.33 13.29 19.50
N GLU A 40 -6.56 13.04 19.08
CA GLU A 40 -7.75 13.04 19.95
C GLU A 40 -7.94 11.74 20.74
N GLY A 41 -7.15 10.69 20.46
CA GLY A 41 -7.35 9.35 21.03
C GLY A 41 -8.61 8.64 20.53
N LYS A 42 -9.16 9.06 19.37
CA LYS A 42 -10.42 8.59 18.78
C LYS A 42 -10.25 7.77 17.50
N ASN A 43 -9.03 7.31 17.22
CA ASN A 43 -8.72 6.53 16.02
C ASN A 43 -9.56 5.25 15.91
N ASP A 44 -9.81 4.54 17.01
CA ASP A 44 -10.64 3.33 17.00
C ASP A 44 -12.13 3.65 16.79
N GLU A 45 -12.66 4.62 17.55
CA GLU A 45 -14.04 5.13 17.41
C GLU A 45 -14.34 5.60 15.98
N LYS A 46 -13.39 6.30 15.34
CA LYS A 46 -13.50 6.77 13.96
C LYS A 46 -13.17 5.70 12.90
N GLY A 47 -12.96 4.45 13.31
CA GLY A 47 -12.82 3.30 12.40
C GLY A 47 -11.44 3.10 11.77
N TRP A 48 -10.40 3.79 12.25
CA TRP A 48 -9.01 3.64 11.76
C TRP A 48 -8.28 2.46 12.42
N GLY A 49 -8.73 2.05 13.60
CA GLY A 49 -8.11 1.00 14.41
C GLY A 49 -6.89 1.48 15.20
N HIS A 50 -6.09 0.53 15.69
CA HIS A 50 -5.03 0.79 16.67
C HIS A 50 -3.61 0.91 16.10
N SER A 51 -3.38 0.58 14.82
CA SER A 51 -2.04 0.54 14.25
C SER A 51 -1.83 1.69 13.26
N ALA A 52 -1.12 2.72 13.70
CA ALA A 52 -0.70 3.82 12.82
C ALA A 52 0.14 3.33 11.63
N TYR A 53 0.96 2.29 11.85
CA TYR A 53 1.72 1.65 10.79
C TYR A 53 0.80 1.08 9.70
N ASN A 54 -0.25 0.34 10.08
CA ASN A 54 -1.19 -0.22 9.10
C ASN A 54 -1.86 0.88 8.29
N VAL A 55 -2.36 1.94 8.93
CA VAL A 55 -3.01 3.06 8.24
C VAL A 55 -2.04 3.73 7.26
N SER A 56 -0.80 4.01 7.69
CA SER A 56 0.22 4.62 6.84
C SER A 56 0.54 3.78 5.60
N LYS A 57 0.61 2.44 5.75
CA LYS A 57 0.90 1.54 4.63
C LYS A 57 -0.28 1.38 3.70
N VAL A 58 -1.52 1.44 4.19
CA VAL A 58 -2.72 1.49 3.34
C VAL A 58 -2.71 2.79 2.52
N GLY A 59 -2.33 3.92 3.12
CA GLY A 59 -2.14 5.18 2.39
C GLY A 59 -1.12 5.06 1.24
N ILE A 60 0.03 4.42 1.48
CA ILE A 60 1.03 4.18 0.42
C ILE A 60 0.50 3.25 -0.68
N THR A 61 -0.26 2.21 -0.33
CA THR A 61 -0.89 1.33 -1.31
C THR A 61 -1.83 2.12 -2.23
N VAL A 62 -2.75 2.91 -1.66
CA VAL A 62 -3.69 3.74 -2.44
C VAL A 62 -2.96 4.80 -3.26
N LEU A 63 -1.91 5.43 -2.71
CA LEU A 63 -1.08 6.39 -3.45
C LEU A 63 -0.45 5.76 -4.70
N SER A 64 0.03 4.52 -4.59
CA SER A 64 0.63 3.80 -5.72
C SER A 64 -0.38 3.59 -6.86
N PHE A 65 -1.65 3.30 -6.53
CA PHE A 65 -2.73 3.16 -7.51
C PHE A 65 -3.08 4.49 -8.18
N ILE A 66 -3.16 5.57 -7.39
CA ILE A 66 -3.36 6.93 -7.92
C ILE A 66 -2.23 7.26 -8.91
N GLN A 67 -0.97 7.02 -8.53
CA GLN A 67 0.19 7.30 -9.37
C GLN A 67 0.16 6.49 -10.67
N GLN A 68 -0.15 5.19 -10.62
CA GLN A 68 -0.28 4.41 -11.85
C GLN A 68 -1.39 4.95 -12.76
N ARG A 69 -2.55 5.34 -12.20
CA ARG A 69 -3.64 5.94 -12.98
C ARG A 69 -3.22 7.23 -13.68
N GLU A 70 -2.42 8.06 -13.02
CA GLU A 70 -1.86 9.26 -13.66
C GLU A 70 -0.82 8.91 -14.73
N PHE A 71 0.05 7.92 -14.49
CA PHE A 71 1.01 7.46 -15.51
C PHE A 71 0.37 6.76 -16.70
N ASN A 72 -0.86 6.23 -16.57
CA ASN A 72 -1.61 5.74 -17.73
C ASN A 72 -2.01 6.85 -18.72
N LYS A 73 -1.96 8.12 -18.30
CA LYS A 73 -2.22 9.29 -19.16
C LYS A 73 -0.93 9.87 -19.75
N ASP A 74 0.23 9.41 -19.28
CA ASP A 74 1.54 9.84 -19.78
C ASP A 74 1.80 9.23 -21.16
N PRO A 75 2.44 9.95 -22.10
CA PRO A 75 2.80 9.39 -23.41
C PRO A 75 3.81 8.24 -23.33
N ARG A 76 4.53 8.07 -22.21
CA ARG A 76 5.45 6.95 -21.99
C ARG A 76 4.66 5.71 -21.56
N GLU A 77 4.55 4.73 -22.45
CA GLU A 77 3.74 3.52 -22.22
C GLU A 77 4.35 2.53 -21.21
N ASP A 78 5.65 2.66 -20.93
CA ASP A 78 6.47 1.75 -20.12
C ASP A 78 6.58 2.14 -18.64
N LEU A 79 5.92 3.22 -18.20
CA LEU A 79 5.89 3.60 -16.79
C LEU A 79 4.98 2.68 -15.98
N VAL A 80 5.56 2.13 -14.91
CA VAL A 80 4.91 1.17 -14.02
C VAL A 80 5.15 1.55 -12.55
N VAL A 81 4.08 1.58 -11.77
CA VAL A 81 4.08 1.77 -10.33
C VAL A 81 3.22 0.68 -9.70
N ASN A 82 3.78 -0.01 -8.71
CA ASN A 82 3.10 -1.04 -7.94
C ASN A 82 3.39 -0.83 -6.46
N ALA A 83 2.46 -1.26 -5.60
CA ALA A 83 2.73 -1.41 -4.18
C ALA A 83 3.28 -2.82 -3.91
N VAL A 84 4.26 -2.95 -3.02
CA VAL A 84 4.88 -4.25 -2.72
C VAL A 84 5.02 -4.47 -1.21
N HIS A 85 4.68 -5.67 -0.77
CA HIS A 85 4.95 -6.13 0.59
C HIS A 85 6.17 -7.07 0.58
N PRO A 86 7.29 -6.71 1.23
CA PRO A 86 8.53 -7.51 1.17
C PRO A 86 8.50 -8.77 2.05
N GLY A 87 7.41 -8.98 2.80
CA GLY A 87 7.28 -10.05 3.78
C GLY A 87 7.71 -9.59 5.17
N TYR A 88 7.87 -10.53 6.10
CA TYR A 88 8.35 -10.23 7.44
C TYR A 88 9.85 -10.50 7.51
N VAL A 89 10.64 -9.44 7.37
CA VAL A 89 12.08 -9.51 7.12
C VAL A 89 12.87 -9.23 8.40
N ASP A 90 13.92 -10.00 8.63
CA ASP A 90 14.92 -9.81 9.68
C ASP A 90 15.68 -8.49 9.45
N THR A 91 15.26 -7.45 10.17
CA THR A 91 15.83 -6.10 10.14
C THR A 91 15.69 -5.45 11.51
N ASP A 92 16.37 -4.32 11.72
CA ASP A 92 16.21 -3.51 12.94
C ASP A 92 14.74 -3.12 13.18
N MET A 93 13.99 -2.80 12.11
CA MET A 93 12.57 -2.42 12.19
C MET A 93 11.69 -3.52 12.78
N THR A 94 12.04 -4.79 12.53
CA THR A 94 11.32 -5.96 13.06
C THR A 94 11.95 -6.50 14.34
N SER A 95 12.96 -5.80 14.88
CA SER A 95 13.78 -6.26 16.01
C SER A 95 14.36 -7.66 15.78
N HIS A 96 14.78 -7.93 14.54
CA HIS A 96 15.32 -9.22 14.10
C HIS A 96 14.40 -10.43 14.33
N LYS A 97 13.07 -10.22 14.28
CA LYS A 97 12.08 -11.30 14.48
C LYS A 97 11.46 -11.82 13.19
N GLY A 98 11.83 -11.26 12.04
CA GLY A 98 11.33 -11.72 10.74
C GLY A 98 11.96 -13.06 10.32
N PRO A 99 11.20 -14.01 9.75
CA PRO A 99 11.75 -15.27 9.26
C PRO A 99 12.51 -15.15 7.93
N LEU A 100 12.35 -14.04 7.20
CA LEU A 100 13.01 -13.83 5.92
C LEU A 100 14.30 -13.04 6.11
N THR A 101 15.36 -13.40 5.40
CA THR A 101 16.58 -12.59 5.29
C THR A 101 16.32 -11.31 4.46
N PRO A 102 17.17 -10.27 4.59
CA PRO A 102 17.11 -9.09 3.72
C PRO A 102 17.10 -9.42 2.22
N ASP A 103 17.93 -10.38 1.79
CA ASP A 103 17.99 -10.81 0.39
C ASP A 103 16.67 -11.43 -0.08
N GLN A 104 16.04 -12.27 0.74
CA GLN A 104 14.71 -12.83 0.45
C GLN A 104 13.63 -11.74 0.43
N GLY A 105 13.72 -10.73 1.31
CA GLY A 105 12.79 -9.60 1.33
C GLY A 105 12.94 -8.66 0.14
N ALA A 106 14.14 -8.56 -0.43
CA ALA A 106 14.45 -7.72 -1.59
C ALA A 106 14.00 -8.33 -2.93
N ASP A 107 13.65 -9.62 -2.94
CA ASP A 107 13.31 -10.37 -4.15
C ASP A 107 12.16 -9.75 -4.96
N ALA A 108 10.98 -9.60 -4.34
CA ALA A 108 9.82 -9.02 -5.02
C ALA A 108 9.99 -7.54 -5.41
N PRO A 109 10.51 -6.64 -4.55
CA PRO A 109 10.83 -5.26 -4.96
C PRO A 109 11.80 -5.19 -6.15
N THR A 110 12.84 -6.02 -6.16
CA THR A 110 13.84 -6.05 -7.25
C THR A 110 13.23 -6.58 -8.54
N TYR A 111 12.39 -7.62 -8.45
CA TYR A 111 11.61 -8.11 -9.59
C TYR A 111 10.75 -7.00 -10.21
N LEU A 112 10.03 -6.21 -9.40
CA LEU A 112 9.19 -5.11 -9.89
C LEU A 112 9.99 -3.97 -10.52
N ALA A 113 11.21 -3.71 -10.02
CA ALA A 113 12.10 -2.71 -10.59
C ALA A 113 12.69 -3.12 -11.96
N MET A 114 12.69 -4.43 -12.28
CA MET A 114 13.30 -5.00 -13.49
C MET A 114 12.26 -5.59 -14.45
N LEU A 115 11.01 -5.15 -14.38
CA LEU A 115 9.98 -5.60 -15.29
C LEU A 115 10.36 -5.29 -16.75
N PRO A 116 10.07 -6.20 -17.69
CA PRO A 116 10.37 -5.94 -19.10
C PRO A 116 9.56 -4.73 -19.62
N PRO A 117 9.98 -4.08 -20.70
CA PRO A 117 9.21 -2.99 -21.29
C PRO A 117 7.77 -3.40 -21.62
N ASN A 118 6.83 -2.48 -21.45
CA ASN A 118 5.42 -2.62 -21.85
C ASN A 118 4.64 -3.77 -21.17
N VAL A 119 4.98 -4.15 -19.93
CA VAL A 119 4.19 -5.14 -19.19
C VAL A 119 2.71 -4.73 -19.10
N LYS A 120 1.84 -5.72 -19.08
CA LYS A 120 0.41 -5.51 -18.78
C LYS A 120 0.10 -5.78 -17.30
N SER A 121 0.86 -6.63 -16.65
CA SER A 121 0.83 -6.88 -15.20
C SER A 121 2.21 -7.40 -14.76
N PRO A 122 2.71 -7.04 -13.55
CA PRO A 122 2.04 -6.17 -12.59
C PRO A 122 2.10 -4.68 -12.95
N LYS A 123 0.96 -3.98 -12.94
CA LYS A 123 0.88 -2.54 -13.25
C LYS A 123 -0.26 -1.86 -12.50
N GLY A 124 0.05 -1.07 -11.47
CA GLY A 124 -0.93 -0.45 -10.58
C GLY A 124 -1.53 -1.43 -9.58
N GLU A 125 -0.76 -2.45 -9.21
CA GLU A 125 -1.25 -3.57 -8.42
C GLU A 125 -0.49 -3.70 -7.10
N PHE A 126 -1.06 -4.46 -6.17
CA PHE A 126 -0.44 -4.83 -4.91
C PHE A 126 0.20 -6.21 -5.04
N VAL A 127 1.50 -6.29 -4.80
CA VAL A 127 2.31 -7.48 -5.04
C VAL A 127 2.87 -7.99 -3.72
N TRP A 128 2.74 -9.29 -3.47
CA TRP A 128 3.23 -9.93 -2.26
C TRP A 128 4.70 -10.34 -2.38
N ASN A 129 5.29 -10.82 -1.27
CA ASN A 129 6.72 -11.10 -1.21
C ASN A 129 7.17 -12.29 -2.07
N ASP A 130 6.23 -13.13 -2.51
CA ASP A 130 6.43 -14.23 -3.46
C ASP A 130 6.13 -13.81 -4.91
N ARG A 131 6.07 -12.49 -5.19
CA ARG A 131 5.79 -11.88 -6.49
C ARG A 131 4.36 -12.09 -6.99
N THR A 132 3.46 -12.64 -6.18
CA THR A 132 2.05 -12.82 -6.56
C THR A 132 1.31 -11.49 -6.52
N VAL A 133 0.50 -11.21 -7.54
CA VAL A 133 -0.48 -10.13 -7.48
C VAL A 133 -1.59 -10.55 -6.51
N THR A 134 -1.82 -9.74 -5.48
CA THR A 134 -2.75 -10.04 -4.41
C THR A 134 -3.85 -8.98 -4.36
N PRO A 135 -5.14 -9.37 -4.32
CA PRO A 135 -6.22 -8.43 -4.05
C PRO A 135 -5.98 -7.68 -2.74
N TRP A 136 -5.84 -6.36 -2.82
CA TRP A 136 -5.47 -5.54 -1.66
C TRP A 136 -6.67 -5.27 -0.74
N ASP A 137 -7.90 -5.34 -1.27
CA ASP A 137 -9.16 -5.03 -0.59
C ASP A 137 -9.92 -6.26 -0.05
N GLU A 138 -9.37 -7.46 -0.24
CA GLU A 138 -9.87 -8.74 0.30
C GLU A 138 -9.18 -9.19 1.61
#